data_AF-A0A352JC26-F1
#
_entry.id   AF-A0A352JC26-F1
#
_cell.length_a   1.000
_cell.length_b   1.000
_cell.length_c   1.000
_cell.angle_alpha   90.00
_cell.angle_beta   90.00
_cell.angle_gamma   90.00
#
_symmetry.space_group_name_H-M   'P 1'
#
loop_
_entity.id
_entity.type
_entity.pdbx_description
1 polymer ?
#
loop_
_entity_poly.entity_id
_entity_poly.type
_entity_poly.pdbx_seq_one_letter_code
_entity_poly.pdbx_strand_id
1 'polypeptide(L)'
;MQNILDLIQCGIFVLTVESNPDVSSEDDLELTLRFEIANLAFVHLVFGERMIDQTVDIIGLTVNECLPLEFANSLDSHIRQCLRSQQKVEYEAHLDLITNRVLLISLSLK
;
A
#
# COMPACT_ATOMS: atom_id res chain seq x y z
N MET A 1 13.16 -10.78 18.81
CA MET A 1 11.96 -10.01 19.20
C MET A 1 10.93 -10.21 18.10
N GLN A 2 9.75 -10.76 18.40
CA GLN A 2 8.66 -10.84 17.41
C GLN A 2 8.03 -9.46 17.26
N ASN A 3 7.78 -9.03 16.02
CA ASN A 3 7.13 -7.76 15.74
C ASN A 3 5.64 -7.87 16.13
N ILE A 4 5.13 -6.90 16.89
CA ILE A 4 3.72 -6.93 17.35
C ILE A 4 2.73 -6.92 16.18
N LEU A 5 3.13 -6.36 15.04
CA LEU A 5 2.33 -6.32 13.82
C LEU A 5 2.09 -7.71 13.22
N ASP A 6 2.96 -8.69 13.51
CA ASP A 6 2.82 -10.07 13.01
C ASP A 6 1.78 -10.88 13.80
N LEU A 7 1.34 -10.37 14.96
CA LEU A 7 0.24 -10.96 15.72
C LEU A 7 -1.13 -10.51 15.21
N ILE A 8 -1.15 -9.51 14.31
CA ILE A 8 -2.38 -8.94 13.77
C ILE A 8 -2.77 -9.71 12.50
N GLN A 9 -4.01 -10.20 12.47
CA GLN A 9 -4.52 -11.00 11.35
C GLN A 9 -4.92 -10.17 10.13
N CYS A 10 -5.19 -8.87 10.29
CA CYS A 10 -5.41 -7.97 9.16
C CYS A 10 -4.08 -7.52 8.55
N GLY A 11 -4.10 -7.25 7.24
CA GLY A 11 -2.96 -6.65 6.55
C GLY A 11 -2.75 -5.21 7.00
N ILE A 12 -1.53 -4.89 7.40
CA ILE A 12 -1.10 -3.54 7.77
C ILE A 12 0.10 -3.18 6.92
N PHE A 13 0.07 -1.97 6.35
CA PHE A 13 1.21 -1.35 5.72
C PHE A 13 1.26 0.15 6.03
N VAL A 14 2.44 0.73 5.91
CA VAL A 14 2.70 2.17 6.02
C VAL A 14 3.48 2.57 4.79
N LEU A 15 3.08 3.68 4.17
CA LEU A 15 3.78 4.26 3.04
C LEU A 15 4.42 5.59 3.45
N THR A 16 5.65 5.83 3.00
CA THR A 16 6.17 7.18 2.92
C THR A 16 5.63 7.87 1.67
N VAL A 17 5.31 9.15 1.81
CA VAL A 17 4.88 10.02 0.72
C VAL A 17 6.02 10.99 0.44
N GLU A 18 6.66 10.84 -0.72
CA GLU A 18 7.73 11.70 -1.18
C GLU A 18 7.23 12.59 -2.32
N SER A 19 7.30 13.90 -2.14
CA SER A 19 7.00 14.87 -3.20
C SER A 19 8.13 14.87 -4.22
N ASN A 20 7.84 14.75 -5.52
CA ASN A 20 8.85 14.92 -6.55
C ASN A 20 9.06 16.44 -6.76
N PRO A 21 10.22 17.02 -6.38
CA PRO A 21 10.44 18.47 -6.42
C PRO A 21 10.62 19.01 -7.85
N ASP A 22 10.83 18.13 -8.83
CA ASP A 22 11.15 18.51 -10.22
C ASP A 22 9.91 18.76 -11.10
N VAL A 23 8.69 18.56 -10.58
CA VAL A 23 7.44 18.76 -11.32
C VAL A 23 6.74 20.03 -10.83
N SER A 24 6.93 21.11 -11.59
CA SER A 24 6.49 22.48 -11.28
C SER A 24 5.03 22.75 -11.66
N SER A 25 4.09 21.88 -11.29
CA SER A 25 2.66 22.10 -11.53
C SER A 25 1.86 21.89 -10.25
N GLU A 26 1.24 22.97 -9.78
CA GLU A 26 0.46 23.03 -8.52
C GLU A 26 -0.76 22.08 -8.50
N ASP A 27 -1.17 21.52 -9.63
CA ASP A 27 -2.34 20.63 -9.75
C ASP A 27 -2.00 19.12 -9.76
N ASP A 28 -0.77 18.75 -10.16
CA ASP A 28 -0.30 17.37 -10.26
C ASP A 28 1.00 17.21 -9.46
N LEU A 29 0.87 17.18 -8.13
CA LEU A 29 1.92 16.65 -7.27
C LEU A 29 2.16 15.19 -7.69
N GLU A 30 3.24 14.96 -8.41
CA GLU A 30 3.74 13.60 -8.63
C GLU A 30 4.29 13.12 -7.29
N LEU A 31 3.57 12.19 -6.66
CA LEU A 31 3.92 11.62 -5.37
C LEU A 31 4.56 10.26 -5.62
N THR A 32 5.73 10.06 -5.02
CA THR A 32 6.32 8.72 -4.94
C THR A 32 5.89 8.09 -3.63
N LEU A 33 5.27 6.92 -3.72
CA LEU A 33 4.78 6.15 -2.58
C LEU A 33 5.68 4.92 -2.39
N ARG A 34 6.33 4.81 -1.23
CA ARG A 34 7.21 3.67 -0.89
C ARG A 34 6.76 2.99 0.38
N PHE A 35 6.92 1.67 0.45
CA PHE A 35 6.63 0.93 1.68
C PHE A 35 7.67 1.23 2.76
N GLU A 36 7.23 1.76 3.90
CA GLU A 36 8.05 1.91 5.10
C GLU A 36 7.89 0.70 6.01
N ILE A 37 6.67 0.19 6.12
CA ILE A 37 6.30 -0.93 6.99
C ILE A 37 5.28 -1.78 6.24
N ALA A 38 5.39 -3.09 6.37
CA ALA A 38 4.34 -4.03 6.03
C ALA A 38 4.39 -5.21 6.99
N ASN A 39 3.24 -5.67 7.46
CA ASN A 39 3.18 -6.89 8.26
C ASN A 39 3.05 -8.12 7.37
N LEU A 40 3.37 -9.29 7.94
CA LEU A 40 3.34 -10.54 7.20
C LEU A 40 1.95 -10.87 6.62
N ALA A 41 0.87 -10.50 7.31
CA ALA A 41 -0.50 -10.70 6.82
C ALA A 41 -0.77 -9.94 5.52
N PHE A 42 -0.30 -8.69 5.39
CA PHE A 42 -0.42 -7.94 4.14
C PHE A 42 0.36 -8.59 3.00
N VAL A 43 1.61 -9.00 3.28
CA VAL A 43 2.44 -9.66 2.27
C VAL A 43 1.80 -10.99 1.81
N HIS A 44 1.26 -11.79 2.74
CA HIS A 44 0.50 -13.01 2.40
C HIS A 44 -0.79 -12.72 1.62
N LEU A 45 -1.48 -11.61 1.93
CA LEU A 45 -2.71 -11.23 1.22
C LEU A 45 -2.42 -10.89 -0.24
N VAL A 46 -1.35 -10.13 -0.49
CA VAL A 46 -0.94 -9.70 -1.82
C VAL A 46 -0.27 -10.82 -2.61
N PHE A 47 0.80 -11.41 -2.08
CA PHE A 47 1.67 -12.32 -2.83
C PHE A 47 1.32 -13.81 -2.66
N GLY A 48 0.42 -14.13 -1.72
CA GLY A 48 0.03 -15.51 -1.40
C GLY A 48 0.98 -16.19 -0.40
N GLU A 49 0.43 -17.13 0.38
CA GLU A 49 1.15 -17.83 1.46
C GLU A 49 2.31 -18.72 0.98
N ARG A 50 2.29 -19.16 -0.28
CA ARG A 50 3.28 -20.11 -0.83
C ARG A 50 4.54 -19.45 -1.40
N MET A 51 4.56 -18.12 -1.53
CA MET A 51 5.68 -17.39 -2.12
C MET A 51 6.72 -16.95 -1.08
N ILE A 52 6.47 -17.13 0.23
CA ILE A 52 7.24 -16.49 1.32
C ILE A 52 8.30 -17.40 1.95
N ASP A 53 8.54 -18.60 1.40
CA ASP A 53 9.82 -19.28 1.66
C ASP A 53 11.02 -18.45 1.15
N GLN A 54 10.76 -17.40 0.35
CA GLN A 54 11.69 -16.33 0.03
C GLN A 54 11.15 -15.00 0.55
N THR A 55 12.01 -14.32 1.30
CA THR A 55 11.94 -12.92 1.74
C THR A 55 11.49 -11.96 0.63
N VAL A 56 10.18 -11.80 0.41
CA VAL A 56 9.66 -10.68 -0.37
C VAL A 56 9.74 -9.45 0.52
N ASP A 57 10.93 -8.85 0.55
CA ASP A 57 11.16 -7.58 1.23
C ASP A 57 10.63 -6.46 0.33
N ILE A 58 9.43 -5.97 0.65
CA ILE A 58 8.82 -4.85 -0.07
C ILE A 58 9.23 -3.50 0.49
N ILE A 59 9.97 -3.46 1.61
CA ILE A 59 10.33 -2.20 2.26
C ILE A 59 11.29 -1.41 1.38
N GLY A 60 10.99 -0.12 1.21
CA GLY A 60 11.72 0.81 0.34
C GLY A 60 11.29 0.76 -1.14
N LEU A 61 10.59 -0.29 -1.56
CA LEU A 61 10.06 -0.39 -2.92
C LEU A 61 8.81 0.48 -3.08
N THR A 62 8.57 0.92 -4.32
CA THR A 62 7.39 1.68 -4.67
C THR A 62 6.16 0.77 -4.79
N VAL A 63 4.97 1.36 -4.62
CA VAL A 63 3.70 0.64 -4.76
C VAL A 63 3.59 -0.03 -6.15
N ASN A 64 4.02 0.66 -7.21
CA ASN A 64 3.96 0.16 -8.59
C ASN A 64 4.95 -0.98 -8.87
N GLU A 65 6.04 -1.08 -8.11
CA GLU A 65 6.99 -2.20 -8.22
C GLU A 65 6.46 -3.47 -7.54
N CYS A 66 5.58 -3.32 -6.56
CA CYS A 66 5.14 -4.42 -5.69
C CYS A 66 3.73 -4.93 -6.00
N LEU A 67 2.81 -4.04 -6.38
CA LEU A 67 1.39 -4.35 -6.45
C LEU A 67 0.90 -4.42 -7.90
N PRO A 68 -0.17 -5.18 -8.18
CA PRO A 68 -0.83 -5.13 -9.47
C PRO A 68 -1.20 -3.70 -9.84
N LEU A 69 -0.97 -3.31 -11.11
CA LEU A 69 -1.12 -1.94 -11.58
C LEU A 69 -2.49 -1.34 -11.26
N GLU A 70 -3.57 -2.09 -11.44
CA GLU A 70 -4.93 -1.63 -11.14
C GLU A 70 -5.13 -1.32 -9.65
N PHE A 71 -4.59 -2.18 -8.79
CA PHE A 71 -4.63 -1.98 -7.35
C PHE A 71 -3.77 -0.77 -6.94
N ALA A 72 -2.57 -0.65 -7.50
CA ALA A 72 -1.67 0.47 -7.25
C ALA A 72 -2.30 1.82 -7.65
N ASN A 73 -2.93 1.89 -8.83
CA ASN A 73 -3.63 3.08 -9.30
C ASN A 73 -4.82 3.45 -8.41
N SER A 74 -5.61 2.45 -7.99
CA SER A 74 -6.70 2.66 -7.04
C SER A 74 -6.19 3.19 -5.70
N LEU A 75 -5.11 2.61 -5.18
CA LEU A 75 -4.48 3.05 -3.94
C LEU A 75 -3.96 4.49 -4.04
N ASP A 76 -3.27 4.86 -5.13
CA ASP A 76 -2.77 6.23 -5.35
C ASP A 76 -3.92 7.26 -5.35
N SER A 77 -5.03 6.95 -6.04
CA SER A 77 -6.21 7.83 -6.07
C SER A 77 -6.78 8.11 -4.67
N HIS A 78 -6.94 7.06 -3.86
CA HIS A 78 -7.47 7.21 -2.50
C HIS A 78 -6.47 7.83 -1.52
N ILE A 79 -5.16 7.64 -1.72
CA ILE A 79 -4.12 8.35 -0.96
C ILE A 79 -4.17 9.85 -1.27
N ARG A 80 -4.27 10.24 -2.54
CA ARG A 80 -4.43 11.65 -2.91
C ARG A 80 -5.69 12.25 -2.29
N GLN A 81 -6.80 11.51 -2.28
CA GLN A 81 -8.02 11.92 -1.59
C GLN A 81 -7.79 12.10 -0.09
N CYS A 82 -7.12 11.14 0.57
CA CYS A 82 -6.79 11.20 2.00
C CYS A 82 -5.91 12.42 2.33
N LEU A 83 -4.88 12.68 1.53
CA LEU A 83 -3.98 13.82 1.66
C LEU A 83 -4.71 15.16 1.45
N ARG A 84 -5.57 15.27 0.44
CA ARG A 84 -6.34 16.50 0.16
C ARG A 84 -7.40 16.78 1.22
N SER A 85 -8.12 15.75 1.64
CA SER A 85 -9.22 15.89 2.62
C SER A 85 -8.74 15.96 4.06
N GLN A 86 -7.51 15.50 4.35
CA GLN A 86 -6.99 15.30 5.70
C GLN A 86 -7.91 14.40 6.55
N GLN A 87 -8.65 13.51 5.91
CA GLN A 87 -9.62 12.62 6.55
C GLN A 87 -9.28 11.16 6.24
N LYS A 88 -9.77 10.28 7.12
CA LYS A 88 -9.74 8.83 6.89
C LYS A 88 -10.55 8.51 5.64
N VAL A 89 -9.98 7.67 4.77
CA VAL A 89 -10.65 7.17 3.56
C VAL A 89 -10.80 5.66 3.67
N GLU A 90 -12.02 5.17 3.47
CA GLU A 90 -12.32 3.74 3.41
C GLU A 90 -12.85 3.38 2.03
N TYR A 91 -12.34 2.30 1.45
CA TYR A 91 -12.76 1.84 0.14
C TYR A 91 -12.55 0.34 -0.04
N GLU A 92 -13.29 -0.24 -0.98
CA GLU A 92 -13.11 -1.62 -1.40
C GLU A 92 -12.15 -1.68 -2.59
N ALA A 93 -11.19 -2.60 -2.53
CA ALA A 93 -10.24 -2.85 -3.59
C ALA A 93 -10.27 -4.31 -3.99
N HIS A 94 -10.27 -4.55 -5.30
CA HIS A 94 -10.14 -5.89 -5.84
C HIS A 94 -8.66 -6.20 -6.05
N LEU A 95 -8.22 -7.32 -5.49
CA LEU A 95 -6.89 -7.86 -5.73
C LEU A 95 -7.03 -9.03 -6.70
N ASP A 96 -6.81 -8.76 -7.99
CA ASP A 96 -7.01 -9.71 -9.07
C ASP A 96 -5.82 -10.70 -9.25
N LEU A 97 -5.15 -11.03 -8.14
CA LEU A 97 -4.16 -12.09 -8.11
C LEU A 97 -4.88 -13.38 -7.75
N ILE A 98 -4.95 -14.36 -8.67
CA ILE A 98 -5.38 -15.79 -8.64
C ILE A 98 -6.58 -16.15 -7.71
N THR A 99 -6.58 -15.63 -6.50
CA THR A 99 -7.54 -15.69 -5.41
C THR A 99 -8.75 -14.76 -5.52
N ASN A 100 -8.79 -13.79 -6.46
CA ASN A 100 -9.90 -12.85 -6.69
C ASN A 100 -10.52 -12.30 -5.38
N ARG A 101 -9.67 -11.63 -4.58
CA ARG A 101 -10.02 -11.20 -3.22
C ARG A 101 -10.54 -9.78 -3.22
N VAL A 102 -11.58 -9.53 -2.44
CA VAL A 102 -12.04 -8.18 -2.11
C VAL A 102 -11.42 -7.78 -0.78
N LEU A 103 -10.76 -6.63 -0.75
CA LEU A 103 -10.12 -6.05 0.42
C LEU A 103 -10.89 -4.79 0.82
N LEU A 104 -11.22 -4.67 2.10
CA LEU A 104 -11.65 -3.40 2.67
C LEU A 104 -10.42 -2.68 3.22
N ILE A 105 -10.08 -1.54 2.63
CA ILE A 105 -8.89 -0.76 2.96
C ILE A 105 -9.31 0.51 3.69
N SER A 106 -8.58 0.81 4.76
CA SER A 106 -8.75 2.02 5.57
C SER A 106 -7.43 2.78 5.58
N LEU A 107 -7.40 3.96 4.96
CA LEU A 107 -6.25 4.86 4.93
C LEU A 107 -6.45 6.02 5.90
N SER A 108 -5.38 6.37 6.62
CA SER A 108 -5.35 7.52 7.51
C SER A 108 -3.95 8.14 7.53
N LEU A 109 -3.88 9.45 7.67
CA LEU A 109 -2.62 10.15 7.91
C LEU A 109 -2.16 9.89 9.35
N LYS A 110 -0.85 9.74 9.53
CA LYS A 110 -0.20 9.51 10.83
C LYS A 110 0.22 10.83 11.46
#